data_AF-A0A849E0G1-F1
#
_entry.id   AF-A0A849E0G1-F1
#
_cell.length_a   1.000
_cell.length_b   1.000
_cell.length_c   1.000
_cell.angle_alpha   90.00
_cell.angle_beta   90.00
_cell.angle_gamma   90.00
#
_symmetry.space_group_name_H-M   'P 1'
#
loop_
_entity.id
_entity.type
_entity.pdbx_description
1 polymer ?
#
loop_
_entity_poly.entity_id
_entity_poly.type
_entity_poly.pdbx_seq_one_letter_code
_entity_poly.pdbx_strand_id
1 'polypeptide(L)'
;MDIRGWLKDQMVSADAYDAELLLNAFLEEMELGLNGESSSLAMIPAYVNISKAIPAGKPVAVIDAGGTNLRICIATFDDQGSVEISHFSKQPMPGRDHEISVKEFFAVLTSALEPLKDEFEQIGFCFSYPVAILPSFDGRLLHWTKEIKIPDLVGTHIGEGLLEALNDCGVLGKKVVVLNDTVAALLAGRARGDSFNASSYIGFILGTGTNSAYVEENENIVKLEGYLSAGSQVINVESGGFGAFKRGPVDLLLDERSENAGGHVFEKTISGAYLGSITLCLLQELVNEDLLSTGGAAALAIMKDISIIEIDNLLADNGRDTGVLGTDVFTDADRDVMKTLFSAVVDRAALFTAVNIAAAVVKCGAGKDPEKPVCINIDGSTYYKTFQLADKTQAHLKRILGSRGLHYRCIDVEDAPVVGAAIAGLTTFG
;
A
#
# COMPACT_ATOMS: atom_id res chain seq x y z
N MET A 1 18.88 28.57 16.80
CA MET A 1 19.16 27.16 16.43
C MET A 1 19.24 27.04 14.92
N ASP A 2 20.14 26.21 14.36
CA ASP A 2 20.05 25.80 12.95
C ASP A 2 19.06 24.64 12.82
N ILE A 3 17.87 24.94 12.29
CA ILE A 3 16.78 23.96 12.17
C ILE A 3 17.19 22.76 11.30
N ARG A 4 17.98 22.98 10.24
CA ARG A 4 18.37 21.89 9.33
C ARG A 4 19.35 20.93 10.00
N GLY A 5 20.34 21.46 10.72
CA GLY A 5 21.24 20.68 11.56
C GLY A 5 20.47 19.89 12.62
N TRP A 6 19.54 20.54 13.33
CA TRP A 6 18.70 19.89 14.34
C TRP A 6 17.85 18.76 13.75
N LEU A 7 17.18 18.97 12.61
CA LEU A 7 16.39 17.93 11.94
C LEU A 7 17.24 16.73 11.51
N LYS A 8 18.52 16.95 11.18
CA LYS A 8 19.45 15.86 10.89
C LYS A 8 19.78 15.06 12.15
N ASP A 9 20.03 15.74 13.27
CA ASP A 9 20.30 15.10 14.56
C ASP A 9 19.08 14.32 15.08
N GLN A 10 17.87 14.80 14.79
CA GLN A 10 16.60 14.10 15.07
C GLN A 10 16.30 12.93 14.12
N MET A 11 17.17 12.63 13.15
CA MET A 11 16.95 11.60 12.12
C MET A 11 15.69 11.85 11.25
N VAL A 12 15.32 13.13 11.05
CA VAL A 12 14.19 13.54 10.21
C VAL A 12 14.63 14.03 8.84
N SER A 13 15.86 14.54 8.70
CA SER A 13 16.40 14.88 7.39
C SER A 13 16.69 13.62 6.55
N ALA A 14 16.40 13.65 5.24
CA ALA A 14 16.81 12.60 4.32
C ALA A 14 18.34 12.40 4.33
N ASP A 15 19.12 13.47 4.52
CA ASP A 15 20.59 13.44 4.61
C ASP A 15 21.12 12.80 5.90
N ALA A 16 20.24 12.45 6.85
CA ALA A 16 20.60 11.62 8.00
C ALA A 16 20.74 10.14 7.63
N TYR A 17 20.34 9.75 6.41
CA TYR A 17 20.31 8.38 5.95
C TYR A 17 21.15 8.19 4.70
N ASP A 18 21.88 7.07 4.66
CA ASP A 18 22.52 6.60 3.44
C ASP A 18 21.55 5.70 2.68
N ALA A 19 21.20 6.10 1.45
CA ALA A 19 20.24 5.39 0.62
C ALA A 19 20.69 3.97 0.24
N GLU A 20 22.00 3.75 0.08
CA GLU A 20 22.56 2.45 -0.28
C GLU A 20 22.53 1.51 0.93
N LEU A 21 22.87 2.01 2.12
CA LEU A 21 22.75 1.22 3.35
C LEU A 21 21.29 0.86 3.65
N LEU A 22 20.37 1.81 3.50
CA LEU A 22 18.94 1.54 3.66
C LEU A 22 18.43 0.49 2.67
N LEU A 23 18.80 0.60 1.39
CA LEU A 23 18.41 -0.36 0.37
C LEU A 23 18.97 -1.75 0.65
N ASN A 24 20.23 -1.86 1.05
CA ASN A 24 20.84 -3.14 1.37
C ASN A 24 20.17 -3.80 2.59
N ALA A 25 19.86 -3.03 3.64
CA ALA A 25 19.12 -3.53 4.79
C ALA A 25 17.71 -4.00 4.40
N PHE A 26 17.03 -3.28 3.51
CA PHE A 26 15.71 -3.70 2.99
C PHE A 26 15.81 -5.02 2.21
N LEU A 27 16.79 -5.14 1.31
CA LEU A 27 17.02 -6.36 0.53
C LEU A 27 17.39 -7.57 1.41
N GLU A 28 18.17 -7.36 2.46
CA GLU A 28 18.50 -8.39 3.45
C GLU A 28 17.25 -8.89 4.18
N GLU A 29 16.39 -7.99 4.66
CA GLU A 29 15.12 -8.36 5.29
C GLU A 29 14.18 -9.11 4.32
N MET A 30 14.16 -8.72 3.03
CA MET A 30 13.41 -9.44 2.00
C MET A 30 13.94 -10.87 1.82
N GLU A 31 15.26 -11.04 1.78
CA GLU A 31 15.91 -12.36 1.68
C GLU A 31 15.58 -13.24 2.89
N LEU A 32 15.76 -12.73 4.11
CA LEU A 32 15.41 -13.43 5.34
C LEU A 32 13.95 -13.86 5.34
N GLY A 33 13.03 -12.98 4.90
CA GLY A 33 11.60 -13.27 4.84
C GLY A 33 11.23 -14.34 3.80
N LEU A 34 11.95 -14.42 2.67
CA LEU A 34 11.80 -15.49 1.68
C LEU A 34 12.37 -16.83 2.16
N ASN A 35 13.43 -16.78 2.97
CA ASN A 35 14.06 -17.95 3.58
C ASN A 35 13.30 -18.49 4.80
N GLY A 36 12.29 -17.76 5.28
CA GLY A 36 11.52 -18.15 6.46
C GLY A 36 12.29 -17.92 7.76
N GLU A 37 13.31 -17.09 7.71
CA GLU A 37 14.13 -16.66 8.85
C GLU A 37 13.44 -15.51 9.60
N SER A 38 14.02 -15.11 10.73
CA SER A 38 13.53 -13.96 11.49
C SER A 38 13.73 -12.68 10.68
N SER A 39 12.64 -12.13 10.16
CA SER A 39 12.60 -10.89 9.38
C SER A 39 11.47 -9.99 9.84
N SER A 40 11.65 -8.68 9.69
CA SER A 40 10.63 -7.65 9.80
C SER A 40 9.68 -7.62 8.59
N LEU A 41 10.03 -8.29 7.48
CA LEU A 41 9.23 -8.40 6.27
C LEU A 41 8.63 -9.81 6.15
N ALA A 42 7.30 -9.89 6.05
CA ALA A 42 6.59 -11.18 6.01
C ALA A 42 6.78 -11.95 4.70
N MET A 43 6.97 -11.23 3.58
CA MET A 43 7.23 -11.79 2.25
C MET A 43 6.21 -12.87 1.86
N ILE A 44 4.92 -12.55 1.95
CA ILE A 44 3.79 -13.48 1.84
C ILE A 44 3.58 -13.90 0.37
N PRO A 45 3.70 -15.21 0.04
CA PRO A 45 3.38 -15.73 -1.28
C PRO A 45 1.89 -15.58 -1.59
N ALA A 46 1.57 -14.96 -2.73
CA ALA A 46 0.18 -14.81 -3.18
C ALA A 46 -0.29 -15.99 -4.05
N TYR A 47 0.63 -16.86 -4.49
CA TYR A 47 0.39 -17.98 -5.43
C TYR A 47 -0.19 -17.58 -6.80
N VAL A 48 -0.31 -16.28 -7.07
CA VAL A 48 -0.75 -15.76 -8.38
C VAL A 48 0.44 -15.67 -9.33
N ASN A 49 0.34 -16.32 -10.48
CA ASN A 49 1.34 -16.29 -11.54
C ASN A 49 1.02 -15.18 -12.56
N ILE A 50 2.05 -14.52 -13.08
CA ILE A 50 1.95 -13.43 -14.07
C ILE A 50 2.13 -13.87 -15.54
N SER A 51 2.38 -15.14 -15.83
CA SER A 51 2.73 -15.61 -17.18
C SER A 51 1.52 -15.87 -18.09
N LYS A 52 0.34 -16.12 -17.51
CA LYS A 52 -0.87 -16.46 -18.28
C LYS A 52 -1.53 -15.22 -18.88
N ALA A 53 -1.77 -15.20 -20.18
CA ALA A 53 -2.45 -14.11 -20.86
C ALA A 53 -3.84 -13.83 -20.26
N ILE A 54 -4.24 -12.55 -20.25
CA ILE A 54 -5.58 -12.13 -19.82
C ILE A 54 -6.56 -12.50 -20.95
N PRO A 55 -7.56 -13.36 -20.70
CA PRO A 55 -8.50 -13.76 -21.74
C PRO A 55 -9.46 -12.63 -22.09
N ALA A 56 -9.47 -12.22 -23.36
CA ALA A 56 -10.41 -11.23 -23.88
C ALA A 56 -11.84 -11.79 -23.93
N GLY A 57 -12.83 -10.92 -23.69
CA GLY A 57 -14.26 -11.24 -23.78
C GLY A 57 -14.78 -12.19 -22.69
N LYS A 58 -13.94 -12.63 -21.75
CA LYS A 58 -14.35 -13.52 -20.66
C LYS A 58 -14.76 -12.70 -19.43
N PRO A 59 -16.02 -12.78 -19.00
CA PRO A 59 -16.49 -12.09 -17.80
C PRO A 59 -15.99 -12.75 -16.50
N VAL A 60 -15.75 -11.93 -15.49
CA VAL A 60 -15.34 -12.32 -14.13
C VAL A 60 -16.08 -11.46 -13.11
N ALA A 61 -16.55 -12.06 -12.03
CA ALA A 61 -17.08 -11.30 -10.91
C ALA A 61 -15.93 -10.76 -10.06
N VAL A 62 -16.05 -9.52 -9.61
CA VAL A 62 -15.06 -8.87 -8.74
C VAL A 62 -15.73 -8.46 -7.45
N ILE A 63 -15.08 -8.77 -6.34
CA ILE A 63 -15.39 -8.24 -5.03
C ILE A 63 -14.15 -7.51 -4.54
N ASP A 64 -14.29 -6.23 -4.22
CA ASP A 64 -13.26 -5.44 -3.57
C ASP A 64 -13.77 -4.96 -2.21
N ALA A 65 -13.28 -5.61 -1.15
CA ALA A 65 -13.56 -5.29 0.24
C ALA A 65 -12.44 -4.39 0.79
N GLY A 66 -12.65 -3.08 0.69
CA GLY A 66 -11.83 -2.07 1.33
C GLY A 66 -12.33 -1.71 2.74
N GLY A 67 -11.61 -0.82 3.43
CA GLY A 67 -12.00 -0.39 4.79
C GLY A 67 -13.23 0.51 4.86
N THR A 68 -13.55 1.21 3.76
CA THR A 68 -14.68 2.15 3.72
C THR A 68 -15.82 1.65 2.89
N ASN A 69 -15.52 1.09 1.72
CA ASN A 69 -16.53 0.66 0.77
C ASN A 69 -16.28 -0.79 0.38
N LEU A 70 -17.37 -1.49 0.15
CA LEU A 70 -17.44 -2.74 -0.58
C LEU A 70 -17.85 -2.41 -2.02
N ARG A 71 -17.05 -2.83 -2.99
CA ARG A 71 -17.35 -2.71 -4.43
C ARG A 71 -17.57 -4.11 -5.02
N ILE A 72 -18.63 -4.28 -5.81
CA ILE A 72 -18.93 -5.53 -6.51
C ILE A 72 -19.29 -5.19 -7.96
N CYS A 73 -18.74 -5.92 -8.92
CA CYS A 73 -19.05 -5.72 -10.33
C CYS A 73 -18.73 -6.97 -11.17
N ILE A 74 -19.13 -6.96 -12.44
CA ILE A 74 -18.60 -7.85 -13.47
C ILE A 74 -17.57 -7.07 -14.28
N ALA A 75 -16.42 -7.67 -14.53
CA ALA A 75 -15.37 -7.11 -15.37
C ALA A 75 -15.13 -8.00 -16.58
N THR A 76 -14.88 -7.38 -17.73
CA THR A 76 -14.44 -8.06 -18.96
C THR A 76 -13.28 -7.27 -19.57
N PHE A 77 -12.33 -7.93 -20.22
CA PHE A 77 -11.23 -7.27 -20.92
C PHE A 77 -11.41 -7.38 -22.43
N ASP A 78 -11.06 -6.33 -23.17
CA ASP A 78 -10.96 -6.39 -24.63
C ASP A 78 -9.60 -6.92 -25.10
N ASP A 79 -9.43 -7.10 -26.41
CA ASP A 79 -8.17 -7.56 -27.01
C ASP A 79 -6.99 -6.57 -26.82
N GLN A 80 -7.26 -5.34 -26.39
CA GLN A 80 -6.25 -4.32 -26.09
C GLN A 80 -5.91 -4.25 -24.60
N GLY A 81 -6.52 -5.11 -23.77
CA GLY A 81 -6.33 -5.12 -22.31
C GLY A 81 -7.09 -4.01 -21.58
N SER A 82 -8.01 -3.32 -22.24
CA SER A 82 -8.89 -2.34 -21.59
C SER A 82 -10.01 -3.07 -20.85
N VAL A 83 -10.28 -2.61 -19.63
CA VAL A 83 -11.34 -3.19 -18.78
C VAL A 83 -12.68 -2.51 -19.06
N GLU A 84 -13.72 -3.31 -19.22
CA GLU A 84 -15.12 -2.89 -19.18
C GLU A 84 -15.73 -3.38 -17.87
N ILE A 85 -16.34 -2.47 -17.11
CA ILE A 85 -16.99 -2.75 -15.83
C ILE A 85 -18.50 -2.59 -15.99
N SER A 86 -19.24 -3.64 -15.67
CA SER A 86 -20.71 -3.67 -15.64
C SER A 86 -21.23 -4.08 -14.26
N HIS A 87 -22.52 -3.85 -14.01
CA HIS A 87 -23.18 -4.17 -12.74
C HIS A 87 -22.48 -3.62 -11.49
N PHE A 88 -21.84 -2.45 -11.62
CA PHE A 88 -21.07 -1.84 -10.53
C PHE A 88 -21.97 -1.42 -9.37
N SER A 89 -21.68 -1.98 -8.20
CA SER A 89 -22.28 -1.62 -6.92
C SER A 89 -21.19 -1.13 -5.98
N LYS A 90 -21.48 -0.05 -5.27
CA LYS A 90 -20.63 0.51 -4.22
C LYS A 90 -21.50 0.80 -3.00
N GLN A 91 -21.16 0.19 -1.88
CA GLN A 91 -21.86 0.35 -0.61
C GLN A 91 -20.85 0.47 0.54
N PRO A 92 -21.26 0.98 1.72
CA PRO A 92 -20.43 0.94 2.91
C PRO A 92 -19.98 -0.49 3.22
N MET A 93 -18.77 -0.65 3.75
CA MET A 93 -18.27 -1.96 4.16
C MET A 93 -19.16 -2.55 5.29
N PRO A 94 -19.72 -3.76 5.13
CA PRO A 94 -20.51 -4.39 6.19
C PRO A 94 -19.68 -4.60 7.46
N GLY A 95 -20.31 -4.43 8.63
CA GLY A 95 -19.63 -4.56 9.92
C GLY A 95 -18.87 -3.30 10.38
N ARG A 96 -18.86 -2.21 9.61
CA ARG A 96 -18.20 -0.96 10.02
C ARG A 96 -18.94 -0.25 11.17
N ASP A 97 -20.23 0.01 10.98
CA ASP A 97 -20.99 0.87 11.90
C ASP A 97 -21.42 0.10 13.17
N HIS A 98 -21.77 -1.17 13.01
CA HIS A 98 -22.20 -2.07 14.07
C HIS A 98 -21.69 -3.49 13.82
N GLU A 99 -21.70 -4.31 14.86
CA GLU A 99 -21.33 -5.72 14.77
C GLU A 99 -22.36 -6.50 13.96
N ILE A 100 -21.90 -7.34 13.04
CA ILE A 100 -22.75 -8.23 12.23
C ILE A 100 -22.23 -9.66 12.24
N SER A 101 -23.10 -10.61 11.95
CA SER A 101 -22.73 -12.03 11.82
C SER A 101 -22.03 -12.34 10.49
N VAL A 102 -21.27 -13.44 10.47
CA VAL A 102 -20.66 -13.99 9.23
C VAL A 102 -21.70 -14.26 8.15
N LYS A 103 -22.90 -14.73 8.55
CA LYS A 103 -24.01 -14.99 7.63
C LYS A 103 -24.50 -13.69 6.98
N GLU A 104 -24.62 -12.61 7.74
CA GLU A 104 -25.01 -11.30 7.20
C GLU A 104 -23.95 -10.75 6.24
N PHE A 105 -22.67 -10.90 6.59
CA PHE A 105 -21.56 -10.50 5.70
C PHE A 105 -21.65 -11.20 4.34
N PHE A 106 -21.74 -12.54 4.32
CA PHE A 106 -21.84 -13.27 3.06
C PHE A 106 -23.17 -13.04 2.34
N ALA A 107 -24.28 -12.82 3.06
CA ALA A 107 -25.57 -12.49 2.45
C ALA A 107 -25.51 -11.19 1.62
N VAL A 108 -24.72 -10.19 2.05
CA VAL A 108 -24.49 -8.97 1.26
C VAL A 108 -23.79 -9.29 -0.06
N LEU A 109 -22.79 -10.19 -0.04
CA LEU A 109 -22.05 -10.59 -1.24
C LEU A 109 -22.92 -11.43 -2.18
N THR A 110 -23.64 -12.42 -1.66
CA THR A 110 -24.49 -13.31 -2.46
C THR A 110 -25.67 -12.57 -3.06
N SER A 111 -26.30 -11.63 -2.34
CA SER A 111 -27.41 -10.82 -2.88
C SER A 111 -27.01 -9.99 -4.11
N ALA A 112 -25.74 -9.59 -4.20
CA ALA A 112 -25.22 -8.88 -5.36
C ALA A 112 -24.85 -9.81 -6.53
N LEU A 113 -24.39 -11.03 -6.24
CA LEU A 113 -23.89 -11.98 -7.23
C LEU A 113 -24.94 -12.96 -7.77
N GLU A 114 -25.94 -13.34 -6.95
CA GLU A 114 -26.99 -14.29 -7.33
C GLU A 114 -27.75 -13.86 -8.60
N PRO A 115 -28.15 -12.58 -8.78
CA PRO A 115 -28.82 -12.14 -10.00
C PRO A 115 -27.96 -12.30 -11.28
N LEU A 116 -26.63 -12.41 -11.12
CA LEU A 116 -25.64 -12.43 -12.19
C LEU A 116 -24.98 -13.80 -12.36
N LYS A 117 -25.52 -14.85 -11.72
CA LYS A 117 -24.89 -16.18 -11.61
C LYS A 117 -24.54 -16.86 -12.93
N ASP A 118 -25.26 -16.53 -14.01
CA ASP A 118 -25.07 -17.09 -15.34
C ASP A 118 -24.07 -16.27 -16.20
N GLU A 119 -23.57 -15.14 -15.67
CA GLU A 119 -22.67 -14.22 -16.37
C GLU A 119 -21.20 -14.45 -16.04
N PHE A 120 -20.85 -15.18 -14.99
CA PHE A 120 -19.45 -15.38 -14.59
C PHE A 120 -19.21 -16.80 -14.05
N GLU A 121 -17.98 -17.31 -14.18
CA GLU A 121 -17.56 -18.58 -13.56
C GLU A 121 -16.49 -18.42 -12.49
N GLN A 122 -15.80 -17.28 -12.50
CA GLN A 122 -14.65 -16.99 -11.66
C GLN A 122 -14.91 -15.71 -10.88
N ILE A 123 -14.37 -15.66 -9.67
CA ILE A 123 -14.48 -14.54 -8.74
C ILE A 123 -13.06 -14.10 -8.37
N GLY A 124 -12.74 -12.84 -8.61
CA GLY A 124 -11.59 -12.17 -8.03
C GLY A 124 -12.01 -11.43 -6.76
N PHE A 125 -11.47 -11.81 -5.61
CA PHE A 125 -11.80 -11.21 -4.32
C PHE A 125 -10.59 -10.45 -3.75
N CYS A 126 -10.51 -9.16 -4.07
CA CYS A 126 -9.58 -8.25 -3.39
C CYS A 126 -10.08 -8.01 -1.96
N PHE A 127 -9.34 -8.53 -0.98
CA PHE A 127 -9.68 -8.44 0.43
C PHE A 127 -8.56 -7.72 1.18
N SER A 128 -8.79 -6.42 1.44
CA SER A 128 -7.77 -5.47 1.89
C SER A 128 -7.54 -5.50 3.42
N TYR A 129 -7.37 -6.70 3.96
CA TYR A 129 -7.19 -6.97 5.39
C TYR A 129 -6.08 -8.02 5.59
N PRO A 130 -5.48 -8.11 6.79
CA PRO A 130 -4.48 -9.13 7.10
C PRO A 130 -5.02 -10.55 6.92
N VAL A 131 -4.59 -11.22 5.84
CA VAL A 131 -4.99 -12.58 5.49
C VAL A 131 -3.77 -13.46 5.28
N ALA A 132 -3.83 -14.70 5.77
CA ALA A 132 -2.90 -15.75 5.37
C ALA A 132 -3.42 -16.36 4.07
N ILE A 133 -2.77 -16.03 2.95
CA ILE A 133 -3.08 -16.64 1.66
C ILE A 133 -2.58 -18.08 1.62
N LEU A 134 -3.43 -18.97 1.12
CA LEU A 134 -3.20 -20.42 1.04
C LEU A 134 -2.89 -20.84 -0.40
N PRO A 135 -2.19 -21.98 -0.61
CA PRO A 135 -1.97 -22.55 -1.94
C PRO A 135 -3.26 -22.85 -2.74
N SER A 136 -4.41 -22.93 -2.05
CA SER A 136 -5.74 -23.05 -2.67
C SER A 136 -6.26 -21.76 -3.29
N PHE A 137 -5.49 -20.66 -3.22
CA PHE A 137 -5.89 -19.30 -3.58
C PHE A 137 -6.95 -18.68 -2.66
N ASP A 138 -7.19 -19.29 -1.51
CA ASP A 138 -8.04 -18.76 -0.46
C ASP A 138 -7.23 -17.89 0.52
N GLY A 139 -7.91 -17.08 1.32
CA GLY A 139 -7.34 -16.30 2.41
C GLY A 139 -8.00 -16.66 3.74
N ARG A 140 -7.20 -16.95 4.76
CA ARG A 140 -7.67 -17.06 6.14
C ARG A 140 -7.50 -15.72 6.85
N LEU A 141 -8.59 -15.11 7.30
CA LEU A 141 -8.53 -13.83 8.03
C LEU A 141 -7.75 -13.99 9.33
N LEU A 142 -6.74 -13.16 9.55
CA LEU A 142 -5.93 -13.21 10.77
C LEU A 142 -6.51 -12.34 11.89
N HIS A 143 -6.89 -11.11 11.56
CA HIS A 143 -7.57 -10.18 12.45
C HIS A 143 -8.15 -9.03 11.64
N TRP A 144 -9.19 -8.39 12.17
CA TRP A 144 -9.75 -7.20 11.57
C TRP A 144 -8.88 -5.97 11.84
N THR A 145 -8.91 -5.05 10.90
CA THR A 145 -8.38 -3.69 11.00
C THR A 145 -9.48 -2.72 10.57
N LYS A 146 -9.24 -1.41 10.65
CA LYS A 146 -10.17 -0.39 10.13
C LYS A 146 -11.57 -0.46 10.78
N GLU A 147 -11.60 -0.85 12.06
CA GLU A 147 -12.80 -0.89 12.92
C GLU A 147 -13.95 -1.79 12.43
N ILE A 148 -13.66 -2.79 11.59
CA ILE A 148 -14.67 -3.77 11.15
C ILE A 148 -15.01 -4.75 12.27
N LYS A 149 -16.31 -4.95 12.51
CA LYS A 149 -16.89 -5.70 13.61
C LYS A 149 -17.62 -6.94 13.10
N ILE A 150 -16.83 -7.95 12.70
CA ILE A 150 -17.34 -9.29 12.31
C ILE A 150 -16.48 -10.34 13.02
N PRO A 151 -16.54 -10.43 14.36
CA PRO A 151 -15.56 -11.17 15.16
C PRO A 151 -15.45 -12.64 14.74
N ASP A 152 -16.59 -13.27 14.43
CA ASP A 152 -16.67 -14.69 14.07
C ASP A 152 -16.04 -15.03 12.70
N LEU A 153 -15.71 -14.04 11.86
CA LEU A 153 -15.00 -14.29 10.59
C LEU A 153 -13.49 -14.52 10.83
N VAL A 154 -12.95 -14.08 11.97
CA VAL A 154 -11.52 -14.21 12.26
C VAL A 154 -11.14 -15.69 12.37
N GLY A 155 -10.08 -16.08 11.68
CA GLY A 155 -9.61 -17.46 11.62
C GLY A 155 -10.33 -18.35 10.59
N THR A 156 -11.36 -17.83 9.91
CA THR A 156 -12.10 -18.55 8.86
C THR A 156 -11.55 -18.28 7.46
N HIS A 157 -11.88 -19.15 6.50
CA HIS A 157 -11.54 -19.00 5.09
C HIS A 157 -12.58 -18.14 4.38
N ILE A 158 -12.11 -17.09 3.72
CA ILE A 158 -12.97 -16.07 3.09
C ILE A 158 -13.58 -16.58 1.78
N GLY A 159 -12.77 -17.25 0.96
CA GLY A 159 -13.17 -17.83 -0.31
C GLY A 159 -14.13 -19.00 -0.12
N GLU A 160 -13.76 -19.97 0.70
CA GLU A 160 -14.61 -21.12 1.06
C GLU A 160 -15.96 -20.66 1.61
N GLY A 161 -15.98 -19.73 2.58
CA GLY A 161 -17.23 -19.20 3.14
C GLY A 161 -18.11 -18.49 2.10
N LEU A 162 -17.50 -17.77 1.14
CA LEU A 162 -18.25 -17.18 0.03
C LEU A 162 -18.85 -18.25 -0.88
N LEU A 163 -18.08 -19.29 -1.23
CA LEU A 163 -18.55 -20.37 -2.09
C LEU A 163 -19.67 -21.17 -1.41
N GLU A 164 -19.56 -21.45 -0.12
CA GLU A 164 -20.64 -22.08 0.66
C GLU A 164 -21.93 -21.25 0.61
N ALA A 165 -21.82 -19.95 0.89
CA ALA A 165 -22.98 -19.06 0.86
C ALA A 165 -23.61 -18.92 -0.54
N LEU A 166 -22.80 -18.91 -1.60
CA LEU A 166 -23.28 -18.93 -3.00
C LEU A 166 -23.98 -20.26 -3.33
N ASN A 167 -23.44 -21.38 -2.88
CA ASN A 167 -24.06 -22.68 -3.10
C ASN A 167 -25.43 -22.79 -2.41
N ASP A 168 -25.56 -22.23 -1.21
CA ASP A 168 -26.82 -22.20 -0.45
C ASP A 168 -27.94 -21.42 -1.15
N CYS A 169 -27.61 -20.41 -1.98
CA CYS A 169 -28.58 -19.71 -2.83
C CYS A 169 -28.66 -20.24 -4.28
N GLY A 170 -28.05 -21.39 -4.57
CA GLY A 170 -28.14 -22.05 -5.88
C GLY A 170 -27.21 -21.50 -6.95
N VAL A 171 -26.17 -20.74 -6.56
CA VAL A 171 -25.07 -20.30 -7.43
C VAL A 171 -23.93 -21.30 -7.33
N LEU A 172 -23.95 -22.31 -8.21
CA LEU A 172 -23.08 -23.48 -8.11
C LEU A 172 -21.83 -23.37 -9.00
N GLY A 173 -20.77 -24.10 -8.62
CA GLY A 173 -19.62 -24.38 -9.49
C GLY A 173 -18.62 -23.23 -9.69
N LYS A 174 -18.74 -22.15 -8.92
CA LYS A 174 -17.86 -20.98 -9.02
C LYS A 174 -16.49 -21.25 -8.40
N LYS A 175 -15.48 -20.51 -8.86
CA LYS A 175 -14.11 -20.52 -8.31
C LYS A 175 -13.74 -19.13 -7.82
N VAL A 176 -13.05 -19.03 -6.69
CA VAL A 176 -12.66 -17.76 -6.09
C VAL A 176 -11.16 -17.71 -5.78
N VAL A 177 -10.52 -16.61 -6.14
CA VAL A 177 -9.16 -16.27 -5.71
C VAL A 177 -9.22 -15.05 -4.80
N VAL A 178 -8.67 -15.18 -3.61
CA VAL A 178 -8.52 -14.11 -2.63
C VAL A 178 -7.13 -13.52 -2.75
N LEU A 179 -7.03 -12.19 -2.78
CA LEU A 179 -5.78 -11.47 -2.91
C LEU A 179 -5.79 -10.17 -2.11
N ASN A 180 -4.61 -9.69 -1.75
CA ASN A 180 -4.43 -8.39 -1.10
C ASN A 180 -4.51 -7.24 -2.13
N ASP A 181 -4.86 -6.03 -1.68
CA ASP A 181 -4.95 -4.82 -2.50
C ASP A 181 -3.66 -4.47 -3.24
N THR A 182 -2.51 -4.71 -2.62
CA THR A 182 -1.20 -4.44 -3.21
C THR A 182 -0.87 -5.44 -4.33
N VAL A 183 -1.28 -6.70 -4.17
CA VAL A 183 -1.22 -7.72 -5.23
C VAL A 183 -2.16 -7.34 -6.37
N ALA A 184 -3.36 -6.85 -6.06
CA ALA A 184 -4.28 -6.34 -7.08
C ALA A 184 -3.69 -5.13 -7.81
N ALA A 185 -3.05 -4.19 -7.10
CA ALA A 185 -2.37 -3.05 -7.70
C ALA A 185 -1.27 -3.48 -8.68
N LEU A 186 -0.47 -4.50 -8.33
CA LEU A 186 0.52 -5.09 -9.25
C LEU A 186 -0.14 -5.65 -10.52
N LEU A 187 -1.20 -6.44 -10.35
CA LEU A 187 -1.90 -7.06 -11.47
C LEU A 187 -2.61 -6.03 -12.36
N ALA A 188 -3.16 -4.96 -11.79
CA ALA A 188 -3.68 -3.84 -12.55
C ALA A 188 -2.59 -3.16 -13.37
N GLY A 189 -1.39 -3.00 -12.78
CA GLY A 189 -0.21 -2.52 -13.47
C GLY A 189 0.16 -3.38 -14.68
N ARG A 190 -0.02 -4.70 -14.57
CA ARG A 190 0.23 -5.64 -15.67
C ARG A 190 -0.62 -5.37 -16.91
N ALA A 191 -1.93 -5.11 -16.76
CA ALA A 191 -2.79 -4.81 -17.91
C ALA A 191 -2.29 -3.62 -18.74
N ARG A 192 -1.67 -2.62 -18.10
CA ARG A 192 -1.04 -1.49 -18.81
C ARG A 192 0.39 -1.80 -19.25
N GLY A 193 1.16 -2.50 -18.42
CA GLY A 193 2.57 -2.81 -18.66
C GLY A 193 2.81 -3.67 -19.90
N ASP A 194 1.86 -4.53 -20.25
CA ASP A 194 1.90 -5.35 -21.46
C ASP A 194 1.97 -4.48 -22.73
N SER A 195 1.33 -3.30 -22.74
CA SER A 195 1.34 -2.38 -23.89
C SER A 195 2.71 -1.78 -24.23
N PHE A 196 3.64 -1.80 -23.27
CA PHE A 196 5.01 -1.31 -23.45
C PHE A 196 6.07 -2.37 -23.13
N ASN A 197 5.71 -3.65 -23.23
CA ASN A 197 6.61 -4.79 -23.04
C ASN A 197 7.37 -4.75 -21.71
N ALA A 198 6.69 -4.45 -20.61
CA ALA A 198 7.30 -4.45 -19.28
C ALA A 198 7.98 -5.80 -18.99
N SER A 199 9.18 -5.77 -18.39
CA SER A 199 9.92 -7.00 -18.06
C SER A 199 9.52 -7.61 -16.71
N SER A 200 8.87 -6.84 -15.84
CA SER A 200 8.29 -7.28 -14.57
C SER A 200 7.33 -6.21 -14.05
N TYR A 201 6.62 -6.51 -12.96
CA TYR A 201 5.56 -5.68 -12.40
C TYR A 201 5.71 -5.52 -10.89
N ILE A 202 5.42 -4.33 -10.40
CA ILE A 202 5.42 -3.96 -8.99
C ILE A 202 4.11 -3.23 -8.69
N GLY A 203 3.46 -3.60 -7.60
CA GLY A 203 2.37 -2.85 -7.00
C GLY A 203 2.89 -2.12 -5.78
N PHE A 204 2.63 -0.83 -5.66
CA PHE A 204 3.03 -0.03 -4.51
C PHE A 204 1.86 0.83 -4.04
N ILE A 205 1.59 0.80 -2.74
CA ILE A 205 0.54 1.61 -2.11
C ILE A 205 1.18 2.55 -1.09
N LEU A 206 0.87 3.84 -1.18
CA LEU A 206 1.20 4.84 -0.17
C LEU A 206 0.03 5.82 0.03
N GLY A 207 -0.81 5.49 1.01
CA GLY A 207 -1.94 6.28 1.47
C GLY A 207 -1.92 6.43 2.99
N THR A 208 -3.04 6.11 3.64
CA THR A 208 -3.10 6.01 5.12
C THR A 208 -2.07 5.01 5.65
N GLY A 209 -1.84 3.92 4.92
CA GLY A 209 -0.77 2.95 5.17
C GLY A 209 0.17 2.82 3.99
N THR A 210 1.09 1.85 4.05
CA THR A 210 1.99 1.54 2.94
C THR A 210 2.29 0.06 2.80
N ASN A 211 2.28 -0.41 1.57
CA ASN A 211 2.66 -1.78 1.24
C ASN A 211 3.24 -1.87 -0.18
N SER A 212 3.99 -2.93 -0.46
CA SER A 212 4.53 -3.26 -1.78
C SER A 212 4.34 -4.74 -2.12
N ALA A 213 4.19 -5.01 -3.41
CA ALA A 213 4.16 -6.35 -3.98
C ALA A 213 5.01 -6.36 -5.24
N TYR A 214 5.66 -7.50 -5.50
CA TYR A 214 6.53 -7.68 -6.68
C TYR A 214 6.48 -9.12 -7.16
N VAL A 215 7.00 -9.36 -8.36
CA VAL A 215 7.15 -10.70 -8.92
C VAL A 215 8.48 -11.29 -8.48
N GLU A 216 8.42 -12.48 -7.88
CA GLU A 216 9.59 -13.26 -7.43
C GLU A 216 9.62 -14.62 -8.13
N GLU A 217 10.83 -15.09 -8.43
CA GLU A 217 11.06 -16.43 -8.94
C GLU A 217 10.87 -17.46 -7.82
N ASN A 218 10.17 -18.55 -8.12
CA ASN A 218 9.84 -19.57 -7.12
C ASN A 218 11.09 -20.23 -6.52
N GLU A 219 12.22 -20.25 -7.26
CA GLU A 219 13.50 -20.77 -6.77
C GLU A 219 14.10 -19.93 -5.63
N ASN A 220 13.73 -18.65 -5.52
CA ASN A 220 14.19 -17.76 -4.46
C ASN A 220 13.31 -17.85 -3.18
N ILE A 221 12.20 -18.58 -3.21
CA ILE A 221 11.25 -18.70 -2.09
C ILE A 221 11.60 -19.95 -1.27
N VAL A 222 12.75 -19.94 -0.60
CA VAL A 222 13.32 -21.13 0.08
C VAL A 222 12.40 -21.66 1.17
N LYS A 223 11.60 -20.82 1.84
CA LYS A 223 10.62 -21.29 2.84
C LYS A 223 9.53 -22.22 2.28
N LEU A 224 9.38 -22.28 0.95
CA LEU A 224 8.47 -23.18 0.24
C LEU A 224 9.23 -24.15 -0.69
N GLU A 225 10.52 -24.37 -0.46
CA GLU A 225 11.32 -25.30 -1.27
C GLU A 225 10.67 -26.69 -1.34
N GLY A 226 10.58 -27.25 -2.55
CA GLY A 226 9.93 -28.54 -2.80
C GLY A 226 8.40 -28.51 -2.92
N TYR A 227 7.75 -27.39 -2.59
CA TYR A 227 6.30 -27.21 -2.76
C TYR A 227 5.93 -26.43 -4.03
N LEU A 228 6.86 -25.64 -4.56
CA LEU A 228 6.66 -24.81 -5.75
C LEU A 228 7.23 -25.46 -7.01
N SER A 229 6.54 -25.28 -8.13
CA SER A 229 7.07 -25.59 -9.46
C SER A 229 7.94 -24.45 -10.00
N ALA A 230 8.69 -24.72 -11.08
CA ALA A 230 9.43 -23.68 -11.79
C ALA A 230 8.50 -22.54 -12.28
N GLY A 231 9.04 -21.33 -12.35
CA GLY A 231 8.34 -20.11 -12.72
C GLY A 231 8.32 -19.09 -11.57
N SER A 232 7.44 -18.10 -11.68
CA SER A 232 7.37 -16.98 -10.76
C SER A 232 5.97 -16.80 -10.16
N GLN A 233 5.89 -16.10 -9.04
CA GLN A 233 4.63 -15.68 -8.45
C GLN A 233 4.74 -14.28 -7.83
N VAL A 234 3.59 -13.69 -7.50
CA VAL A 234 3.57 -12.43 -6.76
C VAL A 234 3.86 -12.69 -5.27
N ILE A 235 4.72 -11.85 -4.69
CA ILE A 235 4.98 -11.75 -3.26
C ILE A 235 4.42 -10.43 -2.74
N ASN A 236 3.58 -10.49 -1.72
CA ASN A 236 3.21 -9.35 -0.90
C ASN A 236 4.28 -9.15 0.18
N VAL A 237 4.97 -8.01 0.15
CA VAL A 237 6.12 -7.75 1.02
C VAL A 237 5.69 -7.51 2.47
N GLU A 238 4.48 -6.97 2.69
CA GLU A 238 4.08 -6.34 3.96
C GLU A 238 5.09 -5.26 4.38
N SER A 239 5.42 -4.37 3.44
CA SER A 239 6.57 -3.45 3.55
C SER A 239 6.45 -2.45 4.70
N GLY A 240 5.23 -2.20 5.20
CA GLY A 240 5.02 -1.39 6.40
C GLY A 240 5.76 -1.92 7.63
N GLY A 241 6.07 -3.22 7.66
CA GLY A 241 6.78 -3.89 8.75
C GLY A 241 8.29 -3.63 8.81
N PHE A 242 8.92 -3.14 7.73
CA PHE A 242 10.39 -3.01 7.63
C PHE A 242 10.97 -2.31 8.88
N GLY A 243 11.92 -2.95 9.56
CA GLY A 243 12.44 -2.48 10.85
C GLY A 243 13.93 -2.19 10.88
N ALA A 244 14.68 -2.58 9.86
CA ALA A 244 16.15 -2.53 9.84
C ALA A 244 16.69 -1.14 9.42
N PHE A 245 16.28 -0.10 10.15
CA PHE A 245 16.78 1.26 9.97
C PHE A 245 16.91 2.00 11.30
N LYS A 246 17.73 3.05 11.34
CA LYS A 246 17.90 3.88 12.53
C LYS A 246 16.71 4.82 12.70
N ARG A 247 15.85 4.54 13.68
CA ARG A 247 14.71 5.38 14.06
C ARG A 247 15.16 6.62 14.86
N GLY A 248 14.54 7.77 14.59
CA GLY A 248 14.73 9.00 15.36
C GLY A 248 13.90 9.02 16.65
N PRO A 249 14.14 10.01 17.54
CA PRO A 249 13.36 10.16 18.77
C PRO A 249 11.85 10.28 18.52
N VAL A 250 11.44 11.05 17.51
CA VAL A 250 10.02 11.20 17.13
C VAL A 250 9.39 9.88 16.66
N ASP A 251 10.13 9.08 15.89
CA ASP A 251 9.64 7.81 15.36
C ASP A 251 9.42 6.80 16.51
N LEU A 252 10.37 6.75 17.47
CA LEU A 252 10.26 5.91 18.67
C LEU A 252 9.09 6.32 19.56
N LEU A 253 8.91 7.63 19.77
CA LEU A 253 7.83 8.16 20.61
C LEU A 253 6.45 7.85 20.02
N LEU A 254 6.28 8.04 18.71
CA LEU A 254 5.01 7.76 18.03
C LEU A 254 4.73 6.25 17.98
N ASP A 255 5.76 5.43 17.80
CA ASP A 255 5.63 3.98 17.86
C ASP A 255 5.13 3.51 19.24
N GLU A 256 5.75 3.99 20.33
CA GLU A 256 5.36 3.67 21.71
C GLU A 256 3.90 4.08 22.03
N ARG A 257 3.44 5.21 21.48
CA ARG A 257 2.08 5.72 21.69
C ARG A 257 1.03 5.11 20.77
N SER A 258 1.43 4.36 19.76
CA SER A 258 0.50 3.74 18.82
C SER A 258 -0.19 2.51 19.40
N GLU A 259 -1.35 2.14 18.83
CA GLU A 259 -2.08 0.93 19.24
C GLU A 259 -1.28 -0.37 19.02
N ASN A 260 -0.33 -0.34 18.10
CA ASN A 260 0.50 -1.49 17.72
C ASN A 260 1.99 -1.17 17.89
N ALA A 261 2.40 -0.86 19.12
CA ALA A 261 3.80 -0.53 19.44
C ALA A 261 4.76 -1.65 18.99
N GLY A 262 5.82 -1.29 18.26
CA GLY A 262 6.79 -2.21 17.68
C GLY A 262 6.37 -2.82 16.34
N GLY A 263 5.10 -2.74 15.96
CA GLY A 263 4.60 -3.18 14.65
C GLY A 263 4.56 -2.05 13.62
N HIS A 264 4.66 -2.38 12.33
CA HIS A 264 4.50 -1.44 11.20
C HIS A 264 5.34 -0.16 11.32
N VAL A 265 6.57 -0.27 11.82
CA VAL A 265 7.42 0.90 12.15
C VAL A 265 7.84 1.70 10.91
N PHE A 266 7.94 1.06 9.74
CA PHE A 266 8.20 1.76 8.49
C PHE A 266 6.98 2.55 8.02
N GLU A 267 5.79 1.96 8.10
CA GLU A 267 4.54 2.64 7.78
C GLU A 267 4.38 3.92 8.60
N LYS A 268 4.64 3.82 9.91
CA LYS A 268 4.63 4.95 10.84
C LYS A 268 5.58 6.09 10.47
N THR A 269 6.60 5.81 9.66
CA THR A 269 7.61 6.79 9.26
C THR A 269 7.22 7.55 7.99
N ILE A 270 6.38 6.95 7.12
CA ILE A 270 6.14 7.48 5.76
C ILE A 270 4.68 7.69 5.38
N SER A 271 3.72 7.05 6.06
CA SER A 271 2.33 7.03 5.61
C SER A 271 1.54 8.27 6.05
N GLY A 272 0.45 8.55 5.33
CA GLY A 272 -0.41 9.70 5.60
C GLY A 272 -1.04 9.70 6.98
N ALA A 273 -1.16 8.55 7.64
CA ALA A 273 -1.64 8.46 9.01
C ALA A 273 -0.70 9.12 10.03
N TYR A 274 0.59 9.21 9.73
CA TYR A 274 1.60 9.60 10.71
C TYR A 274 2.38 10.87 10.35
N LEU A 275 2.45 11.28 9.07
CA LEU A 275 3.21 12.49 8.68
C LEU A 275 2.76 13.77 9.42
N GLY A 276 1.45 13.91 9.69
CA GLY A 276 0.92 15.01 10.51
C GLY A 276 1.42 14.94 11.95
N SER A 277 1.27 13.79 12.60
CA SER A 277 1.70 13.56 13.99
C SER A 277 3.20 13.69 14.19
N ILE A 278 4.02 13.20 13.23
CA ILE A 278 5.47 13.42 13.21
C ILE A 278 5.77 14.90 13.23
N THR A 279 5.09 15.65 12.36
CA THR A 279 5.31 17.09 12.24
C THR A 279 4.90 17.84 13.51
N LEU A 280 3.73 17.54 14.08
CA LEU A 280 3.29 18.17 15.32
C LEU A 280 4.27 17.91 16.47
N CYS A 281 4.73 16.67 16.61
CA CYS A 281 5.69 16.31 17.65
C CYS A 281 6.98 17.13 17.53
N LEU A 282 7.53 17.24 16.32
CA LEU A 282 8.73 18.04 16.07
C LEU A 282 8.49 19.53 16.32
N LEU A 283 7.33 20.07 15.93
CA LEU A 283 6.97 21.47 16.22
C LEU A 283 6.85 21.74 17.72
N GLN A 284 6.34 20.77 18.49
CA GLN A 284 6.23 20.87 19.94
C GLN A 284 7.58 20.85 20.64
N GLU A 285 8.59 20.16 20.09
CA GLU A 285 9.96 20.23 20.60
C GLU A 285 10.59 21.62 20.41
N LEU A 286 10.16 22.38 19.41
CA LEU A 286 10.68 23.73 19.14
C LEU A 286 10.03 24.84 19.99
N VAL A 287 8.99 24.54 20.77
CA VAL A 287 8.23 25.53 21.57
C VAL A 287 9.13 26.34 22.52
N ASN A 288 10.22 25.73 23.02
CA ASN A 288 11.13 26.37 23.98
C ASN A 288 12.46 26.85 23.36
N GLU A 289 12.59 26.83 22.03
CA GLU A 289 13.87 27.04 21.33
C GLU A 289 14.03 28.46 20.74
N ASP A 290 13.19 29.41 21.17
CA ASP A 290 13.14 30.81 20.69
C ASP A 290 13.04 30.95 19.15
N LEU A 291 12.49 29.93 18.48
CA LEU A 291 12.27 29.91 17.02
C LEU A 291 10.85 30.32 16.62
N LEU A 292 9.92 30.31 17.56
CA LEU A 292 8.51 30.59 17.36
C LEU A 292 8.12 31.88 18.10
N SER A 293 7.15 32.61 17.56
CA SER A 293 6.51 33.72 18.26
C SER A 293 5.85 33.23 19.55
N THR A 294 5.70 34.10 20.54
CA THR A 294 5.04 33.73 21.81
C THR A 294 3.64 33.17 21.61
N GLY A 295 2.89 33.72 20.64
CA GLY A 295 1.55 33.23 20.28
C GLY A 295 1.60 31.86 19.62
N GLY A 296 2.47 31.67 18.62
CA GLY A 296 2.64 30.40 17.92
C GLY A 296 3.13 29.28 18.84
N ALA A 297 4.11 29.57 19.70
CA ALA A 297 4.61 28.64 20.71
C ALA A 297 3.51 28.19 21.68
N ALA A 298 2.72 29.13 22.20
CA ALA A 298 1.60 28.82 23.09
C ALA A 298 0.51 27.98 22.41
N ALA A 299 0.22 28.25 21.13
CA ALA A 299 -0.75 27.48 20.37
C ALA A 299 -0.28 26.04 20.11
N LEU A 300 0.98 25.85 19.70
CA LEU A 300 1.56 24.52 19.46
C LEU A 300 1.66 23.69 20.75
N ALA A 301 1.96 24.33 21.89
CA ALA A 301 2.05 23.65 23.18
C ALA A 301 0.76 22.96 23.63
N ILE A 302 -0.41 23.46 23.19
CA ILE A 302 -1.73 22.90 23.54
C ILE A 302 -2.40 22.13 22.39
N MET A 303 -1.81 22.18 21.19
CA MET A 303 -2.32 21.52 20.00
C MET A 303 -2.25 20.01 20.16
N LYS A 304 -3.35 19.32 19.83
CA LYS A 304 -3.47 17.85 19.99
C LYS A 304 -3.22 17.11 18.68
N ASP A 305 -3.60 17.73 17.57
CA ASP A 305 -3.53 17.18 16.23
C ASP A 305 -3.26 18.27 15.21
N ILE A 306 -2.69 17.86 14.07
CA ILE A 306 -2.52 18.68 12.87
C ILE A 306 -2.87 17.79 11.69
N SER A 307 -3.74 18.26 10.80
CA SER A 307 -4.03 17.50 9.60
C SER A 307 -2.85 17.59 8.64
N ILE A 308 -2.47 16.46 8.02
CA ILE A 308 -1.52 16.46 6.92
C ILE A 308 -1.96 17.42 5.81
N ILE A 309 -3.27 17.57 5.58
CA ILE A 309 -3.82 18.43 4.53
C ILE A 309 -3.56 19.92 4.85
N GLU A 310 -3.69 20.32 6.11
CA GLU A 310 -3.51 21.72 6.52
C GLU A 310 -2.06 22.16 6.34
N ILE A 311 -1.11 21.34 6.78
CA ILE A 311 0.31 21.65 6.65
C ILE A 311 0.83 21.47 5.22
N ASP A 312 0.24 20.56 4.46
CA ASP A 312 0.51 20.41 3.02
C ASP A 312 0.07 21.64 2.23
N ASN A 313 -1.15 22.13 2.47
CA ASN A 313 -1.63 23.37 1.87
C ASN A 313 -0.77 24.57 2.26
N LEU A 314 -0.28 24.61 3.51
CA LEU A 314 0.64 25.64 3.97
C LEU A 314 1.96 25.58 3.19
N LEU A 315 2.56 24.39 3.05
CA LEU A 315 3.81 24.20 2.30
C LEU A 315 3.68 24.51 0.82
N ALA A 316 2.57 24.10 0.21
CA ALA A 316 2.29 24.33 -1.20
C ALA A 316 1.98 25.80 -1.54
N ASP A 317 1.64 26.63 -0.53
CA ASP A 317 1.22 28.03 -0.68
C ASP A 317 0.16 28.21 -1.78
N ASN A 318 -0.81 27.29 -1.79
CA ASN A 318 -1.76 27.12 -2.89
C ASN A 318 -3.10 27.85 -2.68
N GLY A 319 -3.20 28.67 -1.62
CA GLY A 319 -4.41 29.41 -1.24
C GLY A 319 -5.58 28.55 -0.74
N ARG A 320 -5.38 27.25 -0.50
CA ARG A 320 -6.38 26.38 0.12
C ARG A 320 -6.38 26.54 1.64
N ASP A 321 -7.40 25.99 2.28
CA ASP A 321 -7.57 26.05 3.72
C ASP A 321 -6.38 25.40 4.45
N THR A 322 -5.77 26.18 5.33
CA THR A 322 -4.67 25.77 6.22
C THR A 322 -5.12 25.63 7.67
N GLY A 323 -6.43 25.74 7.91
CA GLY A 323 -7.05 25.59 9.21
C GLY A 323 -6.44 26.51 10.25
N VAL A 324 -6.08 25.93 11.40
CA VAL A 324 -5.51 26.69 12.53
C VAL A 324 -4.17 27.35 12.20
N LEU A 325 -3.41 26.77 11.25
CA LEU A 325 -2.09 27.26 10.84
C LEU A 325 -2.19 28.57 10.04
N GLY A 326 -3.36 28.84 9.46
CA GLY A 326 -3.64 30.06 8.72
C GLY A 326 -3.95 31.27 9.59
N THR A 327 -4.24 31.09 10.88
CA THR A 327 -4.71 32.15 11.78
C THR A 327 -3.62 33.15 12.19
N ASP A 328 -4.00 34.36 12.59
CA ASP A 328 -3.09 35.43 13.05
C ASP A 328 -2.29 35.09 14.32
N VAL A 329 -2.59 33.95 14.96
CA VAL A 329 -1.83 33.42 16.11
C VAL A 329 -0.40 33.05 15.70
N PHE A 330 -0.23 32.55 14.48
CA PHE A 330 1.06 32.29 13.89
C PHE A 330 1.50 33.51 13.09
N THR A 331 2.79 33.82 13.11
CA THR A 331 3.43 34.83 12.25
C THR A 331 3.96 34.21 10.96
N ASP A 332 4.38 35.04 9.99
CA ASP A 332 5.02 34.54 8.77
C ASP A 332 6.30 33.74 9.09
N ALA A 333 7.07 34.19 10.09
CA ALA A 333 8.26 33.48 10.56
C ALA A 333 7.92 32.09 11.14
N ASP A 334 6.82 31.97 11.89
CA ASP A 334 6.36 30.67 12.41
C ASP A 334 6.00 29.71 11.26
N ARG A 335 5.34 30.24 10.22
CA ARG A 335 4.99 29.45 9.04
C ARG A 335 6.22 29.01 8.26
N ASP A 336 7.26 29.84 8.17
CA ASP A 336 8.52 29.45 7.53
C ASP A 336 9.22 28.31 8.28
N VAL A 337 9.16 28.30 9.61
CA VAL A 337 9.63 27.17 10.45
C VAL A 337 8.83 25.91 10.14
N MET A 338 7.49 26.00 10.13
CA MET A 338 6.60 24.87 9.81
C MET A 338 6.88 24.31 8.41
N LYS A 339 6.99 25.17 7.40
CA LYS A 339 7.30 24.80 6.01
C LYS A 339 8.66 24.09 5.92
N THR A 340 9.68 24.62 6.59
CA THR A 340 11.03 24.04 6.61
C THR A 340 11.02 22.63 7.19
N LEU A 341 10.34 22.44 8.32
CA LEU A 341 10.24 21.16 9.01
C LEU A 341 9.42 20.15 8.19
N PHE A 342 8.25 20.54 7.69
CA PHE A 342 7.41 19.63 6.90
C PHE A 342 8.08 19.23 5.60
N SER A 343 8.80 20.15 4.93
CA SER A 343 9.58 19.82 3.74
C SER A 343 10.65 18.74 4.01
N ALA A 344 11.28 18.74 5.19
CA ALA A 344 12.23 17.71 5.59
C ALA A 344 11.55 16.36 5.87
N VAL A 345 10.39 16.38 6.55
CA VAL A 345 9.56 15.18 6.79
C VAL A 345 9.16 14.54 5.46
N VAL A 346 8.67 15.34 4.51
CA VAL A 346 8.29 14.88 3.15
C VAL A 346 9.51 14.33 2.40
N ASP A 347 10.68 14.96 2.50
CA ASP A 347 11.89 14.48 1.81
C ASP A 347 12.41 13.16 2.37
N ARG A 348 12.35 12.96 3.69
CA ARG A 348 12.67 11.67 4.31
C ARG A 348 11.67 10.60 3.90
N ALA A 349 10.37 10.91 3.93
CA ALA A 349 9.34 9.99 3.46
C ALA A 349 9.60 9.59 2.00
N ALA A 350 9.91 10.56 1.13
CA ALA A 350 10.25 10.32 -0.27
C ALA A 350 11.46 9.40 -0.46
N LEU A 351 12.53 9.58 0.32
CA LEU A 351 13.70 8.71 0.29
C LEU A 351 13.33 7.27 0.67
N PHE A 352 12.59 7.09 1.76
CA PHE A 352 12.18 5.78 2.26
C PHE A 352 11.22 5.08 1.28
N THR A 353 10.26 5.82 0.72
CA THR A 353 9.39 5.35 -0.36
C THR A 353 10.20 4.89 -1.57
N ALA A 354 11.20 5.67 -1.99
CA ALA A 354 12.07 5.30 -3.10
C ALA A 354 12.89 4.03 -2.80
N VAL A 355 13.37 3.86 -1.56
CA VAL A 355 14.08 2.63 -1.14
C VAL A 355 13.18 1.40 -1.21
N ASN A 356 11.93 1.47 -0.73
CA ASN A 356 10.98 0.36 -0.80
C ASN A 356 10.73 -0.07 -2.25
N ILE A 357 10.41 0.91 -3.12
CA ILE A 357 10.19 0.64 -4.55
C ILE A 357 11.47 0.11 -5.20
N ALA A 358 12.63 0.69 -4.90
CA ALA A 358 13.91 0.25 -5.45
C ALA A 358 14.27 -1.18 -5.02
N ALA A 359 13.99 -1.55 -3.78
CA ALA A 359 14.20 -2.91 -3.28
C ALA A 359 13.39 -3.92 -4.09
N ALA A 360 12.12 -3.64 -4.33
CA ALA A 360 11.27 -4.47 -5.20
C ALA A 360 11.80 -4.57 -6.64
N VAL A 361 12.27 -3.46 -7.23
CA VAL A 361 12.87 -3.47 -8.59
C VAL A 361 14.15 -4.29 -8.63
N VAL A 362 15.04 -4.13 -7.65
CA VAL A 362 16.28 -4.90 -7.58
C VAL A 362 15.98 -6.38 -7.38
N LYS A 363 15.05 -6.70 -6.47
CA LYS A 363 14.72 -8.08 -6.10
C LYS A 363 14.08 -8.85 -7.25
N CYS A 364 13.20 -8.22 -8.05
CA CYS A 364 12.55 -8.88 -9.18
C CYS A 364 13.51 -9.26 -10.33
N GLY A 365 14.77 -8.84 -10.30
CA GLY A 365 15.81 -9.25 -11.27
C GLY A 365 15.65 -8.71 -12.71
N ALA A 366 14.65 -7.85 -12.95
CA ALA A 366 14.26 -7.35 -14.28
C ALA A 366 14.76 -5.90 -14.55
N GLY A 367 14.28 -5.26 -15.61
CA GLY A 367 14.58 -3.85 -15.91
C GLY A 367 15.97 -3.56 -16.50
N LYS A 368 16.68 -4.58 -17.02
CA LYS A 368 18.03 -4.42 -17.61
C LYS A 368 18.03 -3.83 -19.02
N ASP A 369 16.87 -3.76 -19.67
CA ASP A 369 16.67 -3.25 -21.02
C ASP A 369 15.76 -2.01 -20.95
N PRO A 370 16.19 -0.84 -21.45
CA PRO A 370 15.35 0.37 -21.46
C PRO A 370 14.05 0.22 -22.26
N GLU A 371 14.01 -0.67 -23.25
CA GLU A 371 12.81 -0.96 -24.04
C GLU A 371 11.86 -1.94 -23.33
N LYS A 372 12.31 -2.55 -22.22
CA LYS A 372 11.53 -3.45 -21.36
C LYS A 372 11.67 -3.07 -19.90
N PRO A 373 11.23 -1.86 -19.50
CA PRO A 373 11.37 -1.40 -18.12
C PRO A 373 10.51 -2.24 -17.16
N VAL A 374 10.80 -2.17 -15.86
CA VAL A 374 9.87 -2.65 -14.83
C VAL A 374 8.67 -1.71 -14.74
N CYS A 375 7.45 -2.24 -14.79
CA CYS A 375 6.23 -1.47 -14.61
C CYS A 375 5.92 -1.35 -13.12
N ILE A 376 5.81 -0.13 -12.61
CA ILE A 376 5.52 0.15 -11.20
C ILE A 376 4.17 0.85 -11.14
N ASN A 377 3.11 0.12 -10.76
CA ASN A 377 1.83 0.74 -10.50
C ASN A 377 1.80 1.28 -9.07
N ILE A 378 1.63 2.59 -8.95
CA ILE A 378 1.60 3.30 -7.67
C ILE A 378 0.17 3.75 -7.43
N ASP A 379 -0.39 3.38 -6.28
CA ASP A 379 -1.67 3.87 -5.77
C ASP A 379 -1.47 4.54 -4.40
N GLY A 380 -2.44 5.35 -3.98
CA GLY A 380 -2.51 5.94 -2.65
C GLY A 380 -2.47 7.46 -2.65
N SER A 381 -3.36 8.03 -1.84
CA SER A 381 -3.55 9.48 -1.77
C SER A 381 -2.33 10.24 -1.25
N THR A 382 -1.53 9.62 -0.37
CA THR A 382 -0.37 10.29 0.22
C THR A 382 0.67 10.54 -0.84
N TYR A 383 1.01 9.53 -1.66
CA TYR A 383 1.96 9.70 -2.76
C TYR A 383 1.57 10.83 -3.72
N TYR A 384 0.32 10.83 -4.21
CA TYR A 384 -0.11 11.76 -5.26
C TYR A 384 -0.56 13.13 -4.76
N LYS A 385 -1.08 13.25 -3.52
CA LYS A 385 -1.66 14.50 -3.03
C LYS A 385 -0.75 15.28 -2.09
N THR A 386 0.22 14.63 -1.44
CA THR A 386 1.21 15.35 -0.62
C THR A 386 2.19 16.10 -1.53
N PHE A 387 2.25 17.41 -1.35
CA PHE A 387 3.06 18.34 -2.11
C PHE A 387 4.52 17.89 -2.20
N GLN A 388 5.02 17.78 -3.43
CA GLN A 388 6.37 17.33 -3.80
C GLN A 388 6.76 15.89 -3.42
N LEU A 389 5.92 15.12 -2.72
CA LEU A 389 6.29 13.76 -2.29
C LEU A 389 6.60 12.85 -3.49
N ALA A 390 5.72 12.83 -4.51
CA ALA A 390 5.93 12.08 -5.74
C ALA A 390 7.21 12.51 -6.48
N ASP A 391 7.40 13.82 -6.70
CA ASP A 391 8.57 14.35 -7.42
C ASP A 391 9.89 14.02 -6.71
N LYS A 392 9.93 14.19 -5.38
CA LYS A 392 11.10 13.84 -4.55
C LYS A 392 11.35 12.34 -4.56
N THR A 393 10.29 11.52 -4.51
CA THR A 393 10.43 10.06 -4.58
C THR A 393 11.04 9.66 -5.93
N GLN A 394 10.54 10.22 -7.03
CA GLN A 394 11.07 9.96 -8.37
C GLN A 394 12.54 10.39 -8.51
N ALA A 395 12.94 11.52 -7.90
CA ALA A 395 14.32 11.97 -7.89
C ALA A 395 15.25 10.98 -7.15
N HIS A 396 14.85 10.49 -5.97
CA HIS A 396 15.60 9.48 -5.23
C HIS A 396 15.64 8.15 -5.98
N LEU A 397 14.51 7.71 -6.53
CA LEU A 397 14.39 6.45 -7.27
C LEU A 397 15.29 6.46 -8.51
N LYS A 398 15.31 7.56 -9.27
CA LYS A 398 16.20 7.75 -10.42
C LYS A 398 17.67 7.64 -10.04
N ARG A 399 18.07 8.20 -8.89
CA ARG A 399 19.45 8.11 -8.37
C ARG A 399 19.81 6.67 -7.99
N ILE A 400 18.93 6.00 -7.23
CA ILE A 400 19.16 4.64 -6.70
C ILE A 400 19.19 3.62 -7.85
N LEU A 401 18.20 3.63 -8.74
CA LEU A 401 18.09 2.65 -9.83
C LEU A 401 18.98 3.00 -11.03
N GLY A 402 19.15 4.29 -11.33
CA GLY A 402 19.98 4.75 -12.45
C GLY A 402 21.46 4.38 -12.26
N SER A 403 21.97 4.43 -11.02
CA SER A 403 23.34 3.97 -10.72
C SER A 403 23.54 2.46 -10.94
N ARG A 404 22.45 1.70 -11.02
CA ARG A 404 22.43 0.24 -11.26
C ARG A 404 22.10 -0.13 -12.70
N GLY A 405 21.85 0.84 -13.57
CA GLY A 405 21.40 0.60 -14.95
C GLY A 405 20.03 -0.08 -15.02
N LEU A 406 19.17 0.12 -14.02
CA LEU A 406 17.82 -0.44 -13.97
C LEU A 406 16.80 0.58 -14.49
N HIS A 407 15.97 0.12 -15.41
CA HIS A 407 14.95 0.92 -16.09
C HIS A 407 13.57 0.57 -15.56
N TYR A 408 12.78 1.60 -15.30
CA TYR A 408 11.43 1.47 -14.75
C TYR A 408 10.49 2.51 -15.35
N ARG A 409 9.19 2.24 -15.25
CA ARG A 409 8.12 3.17 -15.59
C ARG A 409 7.05 3.13 -14.51
N CYS A 410 6.89 4.24 -13.80
CA CYS A 410 5.79 4.43 -12.87
C CYS A 410 4.51 4.78 -13.64
N ILE A 411 3.41 4.15 -13.27
CA ILE A 411 2.08 4.39 -13.81
C ILE A 411 1.06 4.48 -12.67
N ASP A 412 -0.11 5.00 -13.01
CA ASP A 412 -1.31 4.99 -12.18
C ASP A 412 -2.40 4.25 -12.95
N VAL A 413 -3.12 3.36 -12.27
CA VAL A 413 -4.25 2.62 -12.85
C VAL A 413 -5.49 2.92 -12.03
N GLU A 414 -6.45 3.58 -12.66
CA GLU A 414 -7.76 3.80 -12.06
C GLU A 414 -8.42 2.48 -11.68
N ASP A 415 -9.06 2.45 -10.50
CA ASP A 415 -9.71 1.27 -9.94
C ASP A 415 -8.80 0.03 -9.86
N ALA A 416 -7.50 0.23 -9.61
CA ALA A 416 -6.50 -0.84 -9.53
C ALA A 416 -6.93 -2.07 -8.70
N PRO A 417 -7.57 -1.95 -7.51
CA PRO A 417 -8.07 -3.12 -6.78
C PRO A 417 -9.08 -3.97 -7.58
N VAL A 418 -9.98 -3.31 -8.32
CA VAL A 418 -10.99 -3.99 -9.14
C VAL A 418 -10.35 -4.65 -10.36
N VAL A 419 -9.52 -3.89 -11.09
CA VAL A 419 -8.83 -4.39 -12.29
C VAL A 419 -7.92 -5.57 -11.95
N GLY A 420 -7.14 -5.45 -10.87
CA GLY A 420 -6.24 -6.49 -10.41
C GLY A 420 -6.96 -7.75 -9.95
N ALA A 421 -8.06 -7.61 -9.21
CA ALA A 421 -8.89 -8.74 -8.81
C ALA A 421 -9.50 -9.46 -10.02
N ALA A 422 -9.98 -8.71 -11.02
CA ALA A 422 -10.48 -9.28 -12.25
C ALA A 422 -9.42 -10.14 -12.96
N ILE A 423 -8.20 -9.61 -13.10
CA ILE A 423 -7.06 -10.31 -13.71
C ILE A 423 -6.72 -11.58 -12.92
N ALA A 424 -6.70 -11.50 -11.59
CA ALA A 424 -6.47 -12.67 -10.75
C ALA A 424 -7.53 -13.75 -11.00
N GLY A 425 -8.81 -13.39 -11.00
CA GLY A 425 -9.92 -14.32 -11.22
C GLY A 425 -9.84 -15.00 -12.59
N LEU A 426 -9.45 -14.27 -13.62
CA LEU A 426 -9.34 -14.78 -14.99
C LEU A 426 -8.13 -15.68 -15.23
N THR A 427 -7.02 -15.42 -14.54
CA THR A 427 -5.72 -16.07 -14.83
C THR A 427 -5.37 -17.20 -13.86
N THR A 428 -5.96 -17.25 -12.67
CA THR A 428 -5.56 -18.24 -11.65
C THR A 428 -5.94 -19.68 -12.03
N PHE A 429 -7.20 -19.94 -12.40
CA PHE A 429 -7.75 -21.30 -12.53
C PHE A 429 -7.62 -21.96 -13.91
N GLY A 430 -6.93 -21.30 -14.85
CA GLY A 430 -6.82 -21.70 -16.26
C GLY A 430 -5.70 -22.68 -16.58
#